data_AF-A0A518X9L9-F1
#
_entry.id   AF-A0A518X9L9-F1
#
_cell.length_a   1.000
_cell.length_b   1.000
_cell.length_c   1.000
_cell.angle_alpha   90.00
_cell.angle_beta   90.00
_cell.angle_gamma   90.00
#
_symmetry.space_group_name_H-M   'P 1'
#
loop_
_entity.id
_entity.type
_entity.pdbx_description
1 polymer ?
#
loop_
_entity_poly.entity_id
_entity_poly.type
_entity_poly.pdbx_seq_one_letter_code
_entity_poly.pdbx_strand_id
1 'polypeptide(L)'
;MSNTKEKIYLTEEEAISIYKEVDYILISLNNIAHYYYNEPTITEEKRRAYERETTNFIDDNKITKLLTKIRGVIGGKFDRKPGDDDMDDLERATENTKYWEEP
;
A
#
# COMPACT_ATOMS: atom_id res chain seq x y z
N MET A 1 3.30 16.72 29.25
CA MET A 1 3.41 15.86 28.04
C MET A 1 4.02 16.72 26.94
N SER A 2 5.28 16.53 26.58
CA SER A 2 5.91 17.37 25.56
C SER A 2 5.32 17.03 24.20
N ASN A 3 4.60 17.99 23.64
CA ASN A 3 3.94 17.94 22.35
C ASN A 3 4.95 18.16 21.20
N THR A 4 6.08 17.46 21.26
CA THR A 4 7.10 17.48 20.21
C THR A 4 6.71 16.44 19.17
N LYS A 5 6.11 16.88 18.06
CA LYS A 5 5.93 16.04 16.88
C LYS A 5 7.30 15.56 16.44
N GLU A 6 7.64 14.30 16.72
CA GLU A 6 8.87 13.70 16.22
C GLU A 6 8.81 13.70 14.69
N LYS A 7 9.86 14.26 14.09
CA LYS A 7 10.01 14.27 12.64
C LYS A 7 10.67 12.96 12.24
N ILE A 8 10.01 12.21 11.36
CA ILE A 8 10.65 11.12 10.64
C ILE A 8 11.34 11.68 9.39
N TYR A 9 12.51 11.13 9.07
CA TYR A 9 13.26 11.51 7.88
C TYR A 9 13.51 10.27 7.02
N LEU A 10 13.33 10.44 5.72
CA LEU A 10 13.78 9.49 4.70
C LEU A 10 15.04 10.04 4.06
N THR A 11 15.98 9.16 3.75
CA THR A 11 17.05 9.51 2.82
C THR A 11 16.47 9.70 1.41
N GLU A 12 17.21 10.40 0.56
CA GLU A 12 16.83 10.55 -0.85
C GLU A 12 16.64 9.19 -1.53
N GLU A 13 17.55 8.24 -1.29
CA GLU A 13 17.48 6.88 -1.86
C GLU A 13 16.21 6.15 -1.41
N GLU A 14 15.85 6.22 -0.13
CA GLU A 14 14.62 5.63 0.39
C GLU A 14 13.38 6.28 -0.21
N ALA A 15 13.35 7.61 -0.30
CA ALA A 15 12.24 8.35 -0.88
C ALA A 15 12.05 8.00 -2.37
N ILE A 16 13.14 7.97 -3.15
CA ILE A 16 13.11 7.58 -4.57
C ILE A 16 12.67 6.13 -4.72
N SER A 17 13.17 5.21 -3.89
CA SER A 17 12.78 3.80 -3.94
C SER A 17 11.29 3.62 -3.64
N ILE A 18 10.76 4.29 -2.62
CA ILE A 18 9.32 4.24 -2.29
C ILE A 18 8.51 4.83 -3.44
N TYR A 19 8.88 6.01 -3.93
CA TYR A 19 8.17 6.70 -5.00
C TYR A 19 8.08 5.83 -6.26
N LYS A 20 9.19 5.22 -6.68
CA LYS A 20 9.23 4.35 -7.86
C LYS A 20 8.28 3.16 -7.75
N GLU A 21 8.20 2.55 -6.58
CA GLU A 21 7.32 1.39 -6.36
C GLU A 21 5.85 1.81 -6.30
N VAL A 22 5.53 2.92 -5.63
CA VAL A 22 4.19 3.49 -5.59
C VAL A 22 3.73 3.91 -6.99
N ASP A 23 4.57 4.59 -7.76
CA ASP A 23 4.28 5.05 -9.11
C ASP A 23 4.01 3.88 -10.05
N TYR A 24 4.86 2.84 -10.01
CA TYR A 24 4.66 1.62 -10.77
C TYR A 24 3.30 0.97 -10.50
N ILE A 25 2.92 0.82 -9.21
CA ILE A 25 1.64 0.24 -8.82
C ILE A 25 0.48 1.10 -9.31
N LEU A 26 0.53 2.41 -9.02
CA LEU A 26 -0.56 3.33 -9.31
C LEU A 26 -0.80 3.48 -10.81
N ILE A 27 0.26 3.75 -11.59
CA ILE A 27 0.16 3.94 -13.03
C ILE A 27 -0.31 2.65 -13.72
N SER A 28 0.20 1.48 -13.30
CA SER A 28 -0.21 0.22 -13.90
C SER A 28 -1.68 -0.10 -13.64
N LEU A 29 -2.14 -0.01 -12.38
CA LEU A 29 -3.54 -0.23 -12.02
C LEU A 29 -4.48 0.76 -12.72
N ASN A 30 -4.07 2.03 -12.82
CA ASN A 30 -4.83 3.05 -13.53
C ASN A 30 -4.91 2.77 -15.04
N ASN A 31 -3.84 2.26 -15.65
CA ASN A 31 -3.84 1.87 -17.06
C ASN A 31 -4.74 0.66 -17.31
N ILE A 32 -4.73 -0.34 -16.43
CA ILE A 32 -5.65 -1.49 -16.47
C ILE A 32 -7.10 -0.97 -16.39
N ALA A 33 -7.41 -0.13 -15.41
CA ALA A 33 -8.75 0.44 -15.26
C ALA A 33 -9.18 1.21 -16.51
N HIS A 34 -8.34 2.12 -17.04
CA HIS A 34 -8.65 2.87 -18.24
C HIS A 34 -8.86 1.99 -19.48
N TYR A 35 -8.12 0.89 -19.60
CA TYR A 35 -8.28 -0.03 -20.72
C TYR A 35 -9.66 -0.71 -20.71
N TYR A 36 -10.11 -1.19 -19.55
CA TYR A 36 -11.38 -1.92 -19.42
C TYR A 36 -12.61 -1.02 -19.24
N TYR A 37 -12.45 0.16 -18.63
CA TYR A 37 -13.49 1.16 -18.40
C TYR A 37 -13.37 2.36 -19.35
N ASN A 38 -13.08 2.09 -20.63
CA ASN A 38 -12.99 3.13 -21.67
C ASN A 38 -14.34 3.55 -22.27
N GLU A 39 -15.45 2.96 -21.82
CA GLU A 39 -16.80 3.22 -22.32
C GLU A 39 -17.75 3.60 -21.16
N PRO A 40 -18.86 4.31 -21.42
CA PRO A 40 -19.80 4.74 -20.38
C PRO A 40 -20.47 3.60 -19.60
N THR A 41 -20.53 2.40 -20.19
CA THR A 41 -21.13 1.21 -19.58
C THR A 41 -20.21 0.02 -19.78
N ILE A 42 -19.97 -0.76 -18.72
CA ILE A 42 -19.18 -1.98 -18.78
C ILE A 42 -20.07 -3.22 -18.85
N THR A 43 -19.73 -4.16 -19.72
CA THR A 43 -20.40 -5.47 -19.76
C THR A 43 -19.89 -6.36 -18.62
N GLU A 44 -20.68 -7.33 -18.18
CA GLU A 44 -20.25 -8.31 -17.17
C GLU A 44 -18.99 -9.09 -17.60
N GLU A 45 -18.84 -9.33 -18.91
CA GLU A 45 -17.63 -9.96 -19.46
C GLU A 45 -16.41 -9.07 -19.32
N LYS A 46 -16.49 -7.79 -19.72
CA LYS A 46 -15.39 -6.82 -19.54
C LYS A 46 -15.06 -6.63 -18.06
N ARG A 47 -16.06 -6.62 -17.16
CA ARG A 47 -15.86 -6.54 -15.71
C ARG A 47 -15.04 -7.73 -15.19
N ARG A 48 -15.42 -8.95 -15.56
CA ARG A 48 -14.67 -10.17 -15.17
C ARG A 48 -13.26 -10.20 -15.73
N ALA A 49 -13.06 -9.67 -16.94
CA ALA A 49 -11.72 -9.56 -17.53
C ALA A 49 -10.85 -8.54 -16.78
N TYR A 50 -11.40 -7.39 -16.41
CA TYR A 50 -10.75 -6.39 -15.56
C TYR A 50 -10.33 -6.97 -14.20
N GLU A 51 -11.25 -7.67 -13.52
CA GLU A 51 -10.98 -8.30 -12.22
C GLU A 51 -9.83 -9.31 -12.34
N ARG A 52 -9.88 -10.16 -13.36
CA ARG A 52 -8.80 -11.14 -13.64
C ARG A 52 -7.47 -10.45 -13.94
N GLU A 53 -7.44 -9.44 -14.80
CA GLU A 53 -6.21 -8.72 -15.14
C GLU A 53 -5.61 -8.06 -13.90
N THR A 54 -6.46 -7.45 -13.07
CA THR A 54 -6.03 -6.79 -11.83
C THR A 54 -5.44 -7.81 -10.85
N THR A 55 -6.08 -8.96 -10.65
CA THR A 55 -5.56 -10.04 -9.81
C THR A 55 -4.24 -10.59 -10.36
N ASN A 56 -4.17 -10.88 -11.66
CA ASN A 56 -2.93 -11.34 -12.30
C ASN A 56 -1.80 -10.31 -12.15
N PHE A 57 -2.09 -9.02 -12.37
CA PHE A 57 -1.10 -7.97 -12.16
C PHE A 57 -0.57 -7.97 -10.73
N ILE A 58 -1.46 -8.09 -9.73
CA ILE A 58 -1.08 -8.15 -8.32
C ILE A 58 -0.17 -9.35 -8.02
N ASP A 59 -0.55 -10.53 -8.49
CA ASP A 59 0.13 -11.78 -8.19
C ASP A 59 1.46 -11.93 -8.96
N ASP A 60 1.41 -11.77 -10.28
CA ASP A 60 2.56 -12.00 -11.18
C ASP A 60 3.68 -10.98 -10.93
N ASN A 61 3.31 -9.73 -10.62
CA ASN A 61 4.27 -8.66 -10.34
C ASN A 61 4.59 -8.51 -8.85
N LYS A 62 4.05 -9.41 -8.01
CA LYS A 62 4.34 -9.49 -6.57
C LYS A 62 4.08 -8.15 -5.86
N ILE A 63 2.95 -7.51 -6.17
CA ILE A 63 2.62 -6.18 -5.65
C ILE A 63 2.56 -6.16 -4.12
N THR A 64 2.10 -7.24 -3.50
CA THR A 64 2.12 -7.39 -2.03
C THR A 64 3.54 -7.35 -1.44
N LYS A 65 4.56 -7.84 -2.17
CA LYS A 65 5.96 -7.76 -1.75
C LYS A 65 6.51 -6.34 -1.89
N LEU A 66 6.13 -5.62 -2.94
CA LEU A 66 6.49 -4.20 -3.09
C LEU A 66 5.88 -3.36 -1.95
N LEU A 67 4.59 -3.55 -1.66
CA LEU A 67 3.91 -2.89 -0.54
C LEU A 67 4.55 -3.25 0.80
N THR A 68 4.97 -4.51 0.99
CA THR A 68 5.72 -4.93 2.18
C THR A 68 7.05 -4.20 2.31
N LYS A 69 7.78 -4.02 1.20
CA LYS A 69 9.05 -3.26 1.19
C LYS A 69 8.82 -1.79 1.54
N ILE A 70 7.85 -1.13 0.89
CA ILE A 70 7.46 0.26 1.21
C ILE A 70 7.14 0.39 2.69
N ARG A 71 6.26 -0.49 3.21
CA ARG A 71 5.87 -0.51 4.63
C ARG A 71 7.08 -0.71 5.54
N GLY A 72 8.02 -1.56 5.16
CA GLY A 72 9.25 -1.81 5.92
C GLY A 72 10.16 -0.59 6.01
N VAL A 73 10.38 0.11 4.88
CA VAL A 73 11.23 1.31 4.84
C VAL A 73 10.62 2.43 5.69
N ILE A 74 9.31 2.68 5.56
CA ILE A 74 8.61 3.70 6.34
C ILE A 74 8.55 3.31 7.81
N GLY A 75 8.12 2.08 8.11
CA GLY A 75 7.97 1.58 9.47
C GLY A 75 9.27 1.52 10.25
N GLY A 76 10.40 1.28 9.57
CA GLY A 76 11.73 1.33 10.16
C GLY A 76 12.19 2.72 10.62
N LYS A 77 11.43 3.79 10.34
CA LYS A 77 11.72 5.16 10.82
C LYS A 77 11.05 5.50 12.14
N PHE A 78 10.15 4.66 12.64
CA PHE A 78 9.45 4.86 13.89
C PHE A 78 10.20 4.20 15.05
N ASP A 79 10.15 4.81 16.24
CA ASP A 79 10.55 4.11 17.46
C ASP A 79 9.56 2.95 17.68
N ARG A 80 10.11 1.76 17.93
CA ARG A 80 9.35 0.53 18.15
C ARG A 80 9.32 0.14 19.63
N LYS A 81 9.72 1.06 20.51
CA LYS A 81 9.58 0.85 21.95
C LYS A 81 8.10 0.85 22.32
N PRO A 82 7.66 -0.16 23.10
CA PRO A 82 6.30 -0.18 23.61
C PRO A 82 6.07 0.97 24.59
N GLY A 83 4.88 1.56 24.53
CA GLY A 83 4.39 2.50 25.52
C GLY A 83 3.83 1.80 26.77
N ASP A 84 3.10 2.56 27.60
CA ASP A 84 2.45 2.02 28.80
C ASP A 84 1.35 0.98 28.50
N ASP A 85 0.89 0.91 27.25
CA ASP A 85 -0.12 -0.02 26.73
C ASP A 85 0.48 -1.25 26.03
N ASP A 86 1.79 -1.49 26.20
CA ASP A 86 2.57 -2.53 25.53
C ASP A 86 2.57 -2.45 23.98
N MET A 87 2.09 -1.34 23.40
CA MET A 87 2.05 -1.11 21.96
C MET A 87 3.03 -0.03 21.51
N ASP A 88 3.65 -0.23 20.34
CA ASP A 88 4.35 0.86 19.65
C ASP A 88 3.38 1.78 18.88
N ASP A 89 3.92 2.90 18.37
CA ASP A 89 3.11 3.90 17.68
C ASP A 89 2.42 3.40 16.41
N LEU A 90 3.03 2.45 15.69
CA LEU A 90 2.45 1.88 14.47
C LEU A 90 1.40 0.81 14.80
N GLU A 91 1.62 0.02 15.84
CA GLU A 91 0.62 -0.92 16.36
C GLU A 91 -0.64 -0.17 16.79
N ARG A 92 -0.48 0.87 17.61
CA ARG A 92 -1.58 1.72 18.05
C ARG A 92 -2.31 2.40 16.87
N ALA A 93 -1.57 2.86 15.87
CA ALA A 93 -2.16 3.47 14.68
C ALA A 93 -2.95 2.48 13.80
N THR A 94 -2.66 1.18 13.90
CA THR A 94 -3.26 0.14 13.05
C THR A 94 -4.22 -0.78 13.78
N GLU A 95 -4.32 -0.69 15.11
CA GLU A 95 -5.14 -1.54 15.99
C GLU A 95 -6.59 -1.71 15.50
N ASN A 96 -7.21 -0.62 15.06
CA ASN A 96 -8.62 -0.61 14.67
C ASN A 96 -8.83 -0.85 13.16
N THR A 97 -7.78 -1.26 12.45
CA THR A 97 -7.88 -1.58 11.01
C THR A 97 -8.56 -2.93 10.83
N LYS A 98 -9.69 -2.94 10.11
CA LYS A 98 -10.33 -4.18 9.68
C LYS A 98 -9.57 -4.77 8.50
N TYR A 99 -8.85 -5.85 8.75
CA TYR A 99 -8.22 -6.63 7.69
C TYR A 99 -9.24 -7.59 7.06
N TRP A 100 -8.98 -7.98 5.82
CA TRP A 100 -9.77 -9.01 5.17
C TRP A 100 -9.58 -10.34 5.93
N GLU A 101 -10.69 -11.02 6.18
CA GLU A 101 -10.77 -12.36 6.75
C GLU A 101 -11.51 -13.26 5.75
N GLU A 102 -11.35 -14.58 5.88
CA GLU A 102 -12.07 -15.53 5.04
C GLU A 102 -13.60 -15.31 5.16
N PRO A 103 -14.35 -15.42 4.04
CA PRO A 103 -15.79 -15.16 4.01
C PRO A 103 -16.63 -16.22 4.73
#